data_AF-A0A961CGU8-F1
#
_entry.id   AF-A0A961CGU8-F1
#
_cell.length_a   1.000
_cell.length_b   1.000
_cell.length_c   1.000
_cell.angle_alpha   90.00
_cell.angle_beta   90.00
_cell.angle_gamma   90.00
#
_symmetry.space_group_name_H-M   'P 1'
#
loop_
_entity.id
_entity.type
_entity.pdbx_description
1 polymer ?
#
loop_
_entity_poly.entity_id
_entity_poly.type
_entity_poly.pdbx_seq_one_letter_code
_entity_poly.pdbx_strand_id
1 'polypeptide(L)' 'PPERVHIVHGEPSAADAMRRLVRDELGWSPHLPTHGESVTI' A
#
# COMPACT_ATOMS: atom_id res chain seq x y z
N PRO A 1 14.36 -3.05 -5.85
CA PRO A 1 13.08 -2.85 -5.13
C PRO A 1 12.59 -1.43 -5.41
N PRO A 2 11.26 -1.19 -5.47
CA PRO A 2 10.72 0.16 -5.60
C PRO A 2 11.06 0.99 -4.36
N GLU A 3 11.29 2.29 -4.55
CA GLU A 3 11.53 3.21 -3.43
C GLU A 3 10.28 3.38 -2.57
N ARG A 4 9.09 3.41 -3.22
CA ARG A 4 7.78 3.48 -2.57
C ARG A 4 6.72 2.72 -3.35
N VAL A 5 5.74 2.19 -2.61
CA VAL A 5 4.58 1.47 -3.15
C VAL A 5 3.32 2.02 -2.48
N HIS A 6 2.30 2.33 -3.28
CA HIS A 6 1.01 2.81 -2.80
C HIS A 6 -0.10 1.87 -3.25
N ILE A 7 -0.90 1.39 -2.31
CA ILE A 7 -2.09 0.58 -2.59
C ILE A 7 -3.28 1.53 -2.57
N VAL A 8 -3.93 1.66 -3.73
CA VAL A 8 -5.10 2.51 -3.93
C VAL A 8 -6.25 1.65 -4.44
N HIS A 9 -7.48 2.06 -4.10
CA HIS A 9 -8.73 1.33 -4.34
C HIS A 9 -8.85 -0.02 -3.61
N GLY A 10 -10.09 -0.42 -3.38
CA GLY A 10 -10.46 -1.62 -2.62
C GLY A 10 -11.10 -1.26 -1.29
N GLU A 11 -11.95 -2.18 -0.81
CA GLU A 11 -12.48 -2.11 0.55
C GLU A 11 -11.32 -2.12 1.56
N PRO A 12 -11.45 -1.47 2.74
CA PRO A 12 -10.37 -1.38 3.72
C PRO A 12 -9.72 -2.72 4.09
N SER A 13 -10.52 -3.79 4.14
CA SER A 13 -10.05 -5.16 4.43
C SER A 13 -9.23 -5.75 3.27
N ALA A 14 -9.64 -5.53 2.02
CA ALA A 14 -8.92 -5.99 0.85
C ALA A 14 -7.58 -5.25 0.69
N ALA A 15 -7.58 -3.95 0.98
CA ALA A 15 -6.39 -3.12 0.91
C ALA A 15 -5.35 -3.51 1.99
N ASP A 16 -5.78 -3.79 3.23
CA ASP A 16 -4.88 -4.32 4.27
C ASP A 16 -4.37 -5.73 3.94
N ALA A 17 -5.21 -6.59 3.36
CA ALA A 17 -4.79 -7.91 2.90
C ALA A 17 -3.69 -7.81 1.83
N MET A 18 -3.86 -6.94 0.83
CA MET A 18 -2.84 -6.68 -0.19
C MET A 18 -1.56 -6.08 0.41
N ARG A 19 -1.68 -5.18 1.41
CA ARG A 19 -0.53 -4.61 2.13
C ARG A 19 0.31 -5.71 2.79
N ARG A 20 -0.34 -6.68 3.42
CA ARG A 20 0.33 -7.81 4.07
C ARG A 20 1.03 -8.71 3.06
N LEU A 21 0.35 -9.08 1.97
CA LEU A 21 0.92 -9.92 0.93
C LEU A 21 2.17 -9.29 0.31
N VAL A 22 2.10 -8.00 -0.04
CA VAL A 22 3.26 -7.30 -0.63
C VAL A 22 4.42 -7.22 0.36
N ARG A 23 4.16 -7.04 1.66
CA ARG A 23 5.19 -7.07 2.69
C ARG A 23 5.80 -8.46 2.84
N ASP A 24 4.98 -9.48 2.93
CA ASP A 24 5.41 -10.84 3.28
C ASP A 24 6.12 -11.51 2.09
N GLU A 25 5.62 -11.31 0.87
CA GLU A 25 6.15 -11.94 -0.34
C GLU A 25 7.28 -11.15 -1.01
N LEU A 26 7.21 -9.80 -0.97
CA LEU A 26 8.16 -8.94 -1.68
C LEU A 26 9.11 -8.20 -0.75
N GLY A 27 8.88 -8.24 0.57
CA GLY A 27 9.69 -7.53 1.56
C GLY A 27 9.53 -6.01 1.49
N TRP A 28 8.48 -5.50 0.84
CA TRP A 28 8.27 -4.07 0.66
C TRP A 28 7.36 -3.50 1.74
N SER A 29 7.44 -2.18 1.97
CA SER A 29 6.56 -1.48 2.91
C SER A 29 5.55 -0.59 2.18
N PRO A 30 4.46 -1.15 1.64
CA PRO A 30 3.44 -0.38 0.93
C PRO A 30 2.63 0.52 1.86
N HIS A 31 2.34 1.72 1.35
CA HIS A 31 1.50 2.72 1.99
C HIS A 31 0.04 2.58 1.52
N LEU A 32 -0.91 2.84 2.41
CA LEU A 32 -2.35 2.87 2.14
C LEU A 32 -2.83 4.32 2.33
N PRO A 33 -2.77 5.17 1.29
CA PRO A 33 -3.22 6.54 1.42
C PRO A 33 -4.70 6.60 1.75
N THR A 34 -5.07 7.52 2.64
CA THR A 34 -6.48 7.82 2.91
C THR A 34 -7.04 8.82 1.90
N HIS A 35 -8.37 8.87 1.76
CA HIS A 35 -9.00 9.82 0.85
C HIS A 35 -8.65 11.27 1.26
N GLY A 36 -8.11 12.05 0.31
CA GLY A 36 -7.66 13.42 0.54
C GLY A 36 -6.20 13.54 0.99
N GLU A 37 -5.51 12.43 1.23
CA GLU A 37 -4.08 12.43 1.51
C GLU A 37 -3.27 12.76 0.26
N SER A 38 -2.25 13.60 0.41
CA SER A 38 -1.30 13.93 -0.66
C SER A 38 0.07 13.33 -0.35
N VAL A 39 0.66 12.66 -1.33
CA VAL A 39 1.99 12.07 -1.23
C VAL A 39 2.96 12.85 -2.12
N THR A 40 4.03 13.37 -1.54
CA THR A 40 5.15 13.98 -2.29
C THR A 40 5.99 12.87 -2.90
N ILE A 41 6.10 12.83 -4.23
CA ILE A 41 6.96 11.88 -4.96
C ILE A 41 8.40 12.36 -5.10
#